data_AF-A0A034V0W8-F1
#
_entry.id   AF-A0A034V0W8-F1
#
_cell.length_a   1.000
_cell.length_b   1.000
_cell.length_c   1.000
_cell.angle_alpha   90.00
_cell.angle_beta   90.00
_cell.angle_gamma   90.00
#
_symmetry.space_group_name_H-M   'P 1'
#
loop_
_entity.id
_entity.type
_entity.pdbx_description
1 polymer ?
#
loop_
_entity_poly.entity_id
_entity_poly.type
_entity_poly.pdbx_seq_one_letter_code
_entity_poly.pdbx_strand_id
1 'polypeptide(L)'
;VKHASVMEGDVILGGLMMVHSREDSITCGPIMPQGGIQALEAMLYTLDQVNKQQLLPNVTLGAHILDDCDKDTYGLEMAVDFIKGSISNIDDAEYHCNKTQVRKVISGVVGAASSVTSIQVANLLRLFRIPQVSFFSTSPELSNKQRFEYFSRTIPSDHYQVKAMVEIV
;
A
#
# COMPACT_ATOMS: atom_id res chain seq x y z
N VAL A 1 -10.52 -11.41 -12.00
CA VAL A 1 -10.27 -12.16 -10.75
C VAL A 1 -9.22 -11.39 -9.98
N LYS A 2 -9.44 -11.13 -8.70
CA LYS A 2 -8.47 -10.40 -7.86
C LYS A 2 -7.30 -11.32 -7.56
N HIS A 3 -6.08 -10.87 -7.87
CA HIS A 3 -4.84 -11.57 -7.54
C HIS A 3 -4.16 -10.89 -6.35
N ALA A 4 -3.58 -11.68 -5.46
CA ALA A 4 -2.87 -11.20 -4.29
C ALA A 4 -1.64 -12.07 -4.04
N SER A 5 -0.54 -11.45 -3.61
CA SER A 5 0.59 -12.19 -3.03
C SER A 5 0.49 -12.12 -1.52
N VAL A 6 0.56 -13.28 -0.86
CA VAL A 6 0.31 -13.41 0.57
C VAL A 6 1.48 -14.13 1.22
N MET A 7 2.08 -13.50 2.22
CA MET A 7 3.07 -14.08 3.13
C MET A 7 2.48 -14.10 4.54
N GLU A 8 2.56 -15.25 5.21
CA GLU A 8 2.17 -15.36 6.62
C GLU A 8 3.21 -14.71 7.53
N GLY A 9 2.74 -14.22 8.68
CA GLY A 9 3.57 -13.63 9.73
C GLY A 9 2.73 -13.11 10.88
N ASP A 10 3.39 -12.78 11.99
CA ASP A 10 2.74 -12.23 13.19
C ASP A 10 2.20 -10.81 12.93
N VAL A 11 2.91 -10.04 12.12
CA VAL A 11 2.55 -8.66 11.71
C VAL A 11 2.42 -8.61 10.20
N ILE A 12 1.23 -8.25 9.69
CA ILE A 12 0.96 -8.23 8.25
C ILE A 12 1.05 -6.81 7.71
N LEU A 13 1.93 -6.60 6.73
CA LEU A 13 2.03 -5.36 5.97
C LEU A 13 1.20 -5.45 4.69
N GLY A 14 0.41 -4.41 4.41
CA GLY A 14 -0.26 -4.25 3.13
C GLY A 14 0.72 -3.74 2.07
N GLY A 15 0.62 -4.21 0.84
CA GLY A 15 1.36 -3.68 -0.29
C GLY A 15 0.40 -3.27 -1.40
N LEU A 16 0.54 -2.06 -1.93
CA LEU A 16 -0.11 -1.67 -3.20
C LEU A 16 0.97 -1.42 -4.24
N MET A 17 1.01 -2.32 -5.21
CA MET A 17 1.99 -2.32 -6.28
C MET A 17 1.29 -2.10 -7.62
N MET A 18 1.91 -1.34 -8.51
CA MET A 18 1.41 -1.13 -9.87
C MET A 18 1.87 -2.27 -10.78
N VAL A 19 1.37 -3.48 -10.57
CA VAL A 19 1.80 -4.68 -11.32
C VAL A 19 1.40 -4.56 -12.78
N HIS A 20 0.21 -4.02 -13.05
CA HIS A 20 -0.25 -3.70 -14.40
C HIS A 20 -0.33 -2.19 -14.64
N SER A 21 -0.19 -1.78 -15.89
CA SER A 21 -0.36 -0.38 -16.29
C SER A 21 -1.83 0.03 -16.31
N ARG A 22 -2.07 1.34 -16.27
CA ARG A 22 -3.41 1.90 -16.48
C ARG A 22 -3.91 1.62 -17.90
N GLU A 23 -5.19 1.25 -17.99
CA GLU A 23 -5.94 1.19 -19.24
C GLU A 23 -7.40 1.65 -19.02
N ASP A 24 -8.02 2.22 -20.05
CA ASP A 24 -9.36 2.79 -19.97
C ASP A 24 -10.46 1.75 -20.26
N SER A 25 -10.21 0.86 -21.22
CA SER A 25 -11.15 -0.17 -21.70
C SER A 25 -11.26 -1.39 -20.79
N ILE A 26 -10.19 -1.71 -20.06
CA ILE A 26 -10.10 -2.86 -19.16
C ILE A 26 -9.65 -2.42 -17.77
N THR A 27 -9.85 -3.28 -16.77
CA THR A 27 -9.51 -2.96 -15.38
C THR A 27 -8.00 -2.72 -15.20
N CYS A 28 -7.18 -3.58 -15.80
CA CYS A 28 -5.73 -3.59 -15.68
C CYS A 28 -5.14 -3.86 -17.05
N GLY A 29 -4.20 -3.00 -17.46
CA GLY A 29 -3.49 -3.11 -18.74
C GLY A 29 -2.41 -4.19 -18.73
N PRO A 30 -1.38 -4.10 -19.61
CA PRO A 30 -0.25 -5.03 -19.59
C PRO A 30 0.58 -4.96 -18.30
N ILE A 31 1.26 -6.07 -17.98
CA ILE A 31 2.19 -6.15 -16.84
C ILE A 31 3.33 -5.16 -17.03
N MET A 32 3.67 -4.43 -15.96
CA MET A 32 4.82 -3.53 -15.88
C MET A 32 5.99 -4.25 -15.21
N PRO A 33 7.03 -4.69 -15.96
CA PRO A 33 8.10 -5.48 -15.37
C PRO A 33 8.96 -4.71 -14.37
N GLN A 34 9.31 -3.46 -14.69
CA GLN A 34 10.23 -2.65 -13.87
C GLN A 34 9.50 -1.86 -12.78
N GLY A 35 8.38 -1.21 -13.09
CA GLY A 35 7.62 -0.42 -12.10
C GLY A 35 6.75 -1.27 -11.17
N GLY A 36 6.31 -2.44 -11.65
CA GLY A 36 5.36 -3.30 -10.96
C GLY A 36 5.99 -4.53 -10.34
N ILE A 37 6.35 -5.50 -11.18
CA ILE A 37 6.87 -6.80 -10.74
C ILE A 37 8.15 -6.63 -9.91
N GLN A 38 9.09 -5.81 -10.37
CA GLN A 38 10.34 -5.59 -9.63
C GLN A 38 10.08 -4.94 -8.25
N ALA A 39 9.11 -4.04 -8.13
CA ALA A 39 8.76 -3.42 -6.85
C ALA A 39 8.09 -4.43 -5.90
N LEU A 40 7.20 -5.28 -6.44
CA LEU A 40 6.57 -6.38 -5.69
C LEU A 40 7.63 -7.37 -5.18
N GLU A 41 8.50 -7.86 -6.06
CA GLU A 41 9.57 -8.80 -5.70
C GLU A 41 10.58 -8.16 -4.74
N ALA A 42 10.89 -6.87 -4.89
CA ALA A 42 11.74 -6.14 -3.95
C ALA A 42 11.12 -6.10 -2.54
N MET A 43 9.81 -5.93 -2.42
CA MET A 43 9.14 -5.99 -1.12
C MET A 43 9.22 -7.40 -0.53
N LEU A 44 8.88 -8.44 -1.28
CA LEU A 44 8.94 -9.84 -0.83
C LEU A 44 10.37 -10.21 -0.37
N TYR A 45 11.36 -9.93 -1.22
CA TYR A 45 12.76 -10.18 -0.91
C TYR A 45 13.21 -9.44 0.36
N THR A 46 12.78 -8.18 0.53
CA THR A 46 13.14 -7.39 1.71
C THR A 46 12.56 -8.01 2.97
N LEU A 47 11.31 -8.47 2.94
CA LEU A 47 10.68 -9.14 4.10
C LEU A 47 11.41 -10.43 4.46
N ASP A 48 11.80 -11.22 3.47
CA ASP A 48 12.61 -12.43 3.69
C ASP A 48 13.95 -12.10 4.37
N GLN A 49 14.64 -11.04 3.92
CA GLN A 49 15.89 -10.61 4.54
C GLN A 49 15.69 -10.11 5.97
N VAL A 50 14.64 -9.32 6.23
CA VAL A 50 14.32 -8.80 7.56
C VAL A 50 14.03 -9.93 8.55
N ASN A 51 13.22 -10.91 8.13
CA ASN A 51 12.88 -12.09 8.93
C ASN A 51 14.11 -12.98 9.17
N LYS A 52 14.95 -13.19 8.14
CA LYS A 52 16.18 -14.00 8.25
C LYS A 52 17.24 -13.38 9.16
N GLN A 53 17.38 -12.05 9.12
CA GLN A 53 18.34 -11.31 9.97
C GLN A 53 17.83 -11.11 11.40
N GLN A 54 16.58 -11.47 11.69
CA GLN A 54 15.94 -11.29 13.00
C GLN A 54 16.03 -9.82 13.50
N LEU A 55 15.83 -8.85 12.59
CA LEU A 55 15.85 -7.43 12.95
C LEU A 55 14.75 -7.07 13.96
N LEU A 56 13.65 -7.84 13.97
CA LEU A 56 12.60 -7.77 14.98
C LEU A 56 12.65 -9.05 15.83
N PRO A 57 13.01 -8.97 17.12
CA PRO A 57 13.11 -10.15 17.97
C PRO A 57 11.73 -10.77 18.20
N ASN A 58 11.61 -12.08 17.96
CA ASN A 58 10.39 -12.87 18.14
C ASN A 58 9.15 -12.40 17.35
N VAL A 59 9.34 -11.65 16.26
CA VAL A 59 8.25 -11.19 15.39
C VAL A 59 8.60 -11.49 13.94
N THR A 60 7.69 -12.18 13.26
CA THR A 60 7.78 -12.41 11.81
C THR A 60 6.91 -11.41 11.05
N LEU A 61 7.47 -10.79 10.03
CA LEU A 61 6.73 -9.92 9.12
C LEU A 61 6.12 -10.75 7.98
N GLY A 62 4.81 -10.63 7.81
CA GLY A 62 4.08 -11.12 6.66
C GLY A 62 3.64 -9.97 5.76
N ALA A 63 2.97 -10.33 4.66
CA ALA A 63 2.49 -9.38 3.66
C ALA A 63 1.17 -9.77 3.03
N HIS A 64 0.38 -8.78 2.65
CA HIS A 64 -0.78 -8.89 1.78
C HIS A 64 -0.65 -7.85 0.67
N ILE A 65 -0.13 -8.27 -0.48
CA ILE A 65 0.20 -7.38 -1.59
C ILE A 65 -0.89 -7.50 -2.66
N LEU A 66 -1.42 -6.35 -3.06
CA LEU A 66 -2.48 -6.18 -4.05
C LEU A 66 -1.99 -5.30 -5.20
N ASP A 67 -2.57 -5.54 -6.37
CA ASP A 67 -2.30 -4.75 -7.57
C ASP A 67 -3.27 -3.57 -7.68
N ASP A 68 -2.74 -2.35 -7.80
CA ASP A 68 -3.53 -1.13 -7.98
C ASP A 68 -3.77 -0.75 -9.45
N CYS A 69 -3.13 -1.46 -10.39
CA CYS A 69 -3.21 -1.26 -11.84
C CYS A 69 -2.95 0.19 -12.28
N ASP A 70 -2.19 0.97 -11.50
CA ASP A 70 -1.98 2.40 -11.67
C ASP A 70 -3.29 3.19 -11.85
N LYS A 71 -4.39 2.70 -11.27
CA LYS A 71 -5.73 3.28 -11.41
C LYS A 71 -6.28 3.59 -10.03
N ASP A 72 -6.61 4.85 -9.80
CA ASP A 72 -6.99 5.37 -8.49
C ASP A 72 -8.28 4.73 -7.95
N THR A 73 -9.28 4.50 -8.80
CA THR A 73 -10.53 3.82 -8.42
C THR A 73 -10.31 2.36 -8.04
N TYR A 74 -9.48 1.64 -8.79
CA TYR A 74 -9.18 0.23 -8.52
C TYR A 74 -8.23 0.08 -7.32
N GLY A 75 -7.24 0.97 -7.17
CA GLY A 75 -6.40 1.04 -5.99
C GLY A 75 -7.19 1.32 -4.71
N LEU A 76 -8.22 2.19 -4.78
CA LEU A 76 -9.14 2.40 -3.66
C LEU A 76 -9.95 1.14 -3.34
N GLU A 77 -10.45 0.43 -4.35
CA GLU A 77 -11.13 -0.86 -4.16
C GLU A 77 -10.22 -1.89 -3.47
N MET A 78 -8.94 -1.93 -3.83
CA MET A 78 -7.97 -2.79 -3.16
C MET A 78 -7.69 -2.36 -1.72
N ALA A 79 -7.61 -1.05 -1.45
CA ALA A 79 -7.43 -0.54 -0.10
C ALA A 79 -8.61 -0.85 0.83
N VAL A 80 -9.84 -0.99 0.31
CA VAL A 80 -10.99 -1.49 1.08
C VAL A 80 -10.71 -2.89 1.64
N ASP A 81 -9.92 -3.72 0.96
CA ASP A 81 -9.56 -5.04 1.46
C ASP A 81 -8.68 -4.99 2.72
N PHE A 82 -7.80 -3.99 2.83
CA PHE A 82 -6.91 -3.84 3.98
C PHE A 82 -7.66 -3.49 5.28
N ILE A 83 -8.80 -2.82 5.17
CA ILE A 83 -9.59 -2.40 6.33
C ILE A 83 -10.62 -3.44 6.77
N LYS A 84 -10.90 -4.48 5.96
CA LYS A 84 -11.90 -5.52 6.27
C LYS A 84 -11.62 -6.21 7.60
N GLY A 85 -10.34 -6.46 7.91
CA GLY A 85 -9.92 -7.04 9.18
C GLY A 85 -10.17 -6.13 10.37
N SER A 86 -9.92 -4.82 10.21
CA SER A 86 -10.17 -3.83 11.24
C SER A 86 -11.67 -3.64 11.51
N ILE A 87 -12.52 -3.70 10.48
CA ILE A 87 -13.98 -3.59 10.63
C ILE A 87 -14.56 -4.79 11.40
N SER A 88 -14.12 -6.02 11.11
CA SER A 88 -14.58 -7.21 11.85
C SER A 88 -14.29 -7.17 13.34
N ASN A 89 -13.28 -6.39 13.76
CA ASN A 89 -12.90 -6.29 15.16
C ASN A 89 -13.64 -5.15 15.89
N ILE A 90 -14.40 -4.32 15.17
CA ILE A 90 -15.17 -3.19 15.74
C ILE A 90 -16.57 -3.66 16.17
N ASP A 91 -17.18 -4.56 15.41
CA ASP A 91 -18.47 -5.13 15.74
C ASP A 91 -18.29 -6.48 16.44
N ASP A 92 -18.52 -6.52 17.75
CA ASP A 92 -18.85 -7.75 18.52
C ASP A 92 -20.16 -8.42 18.02
N ALA A 93 -20.71 -7.96 16.89
CA ALA A 93 -21.80 -8.61 16.20
C ALA A 93 -21.26 -9.88 15.52
N GLU A 94 -21.69 -11.01 16.07
CA GLU A 94 -21.44 -12.38 15.67
C GLU A 94 -21.87 -12.68 14.22
N TYR A 95 -21.27 -12.01 13.22
CA TYR A 95 -21.41 -12.37 11.82
C TYR A 95 -20.59 -13.63 11.57
N HIS A 96 -21.21 -14.78 11.83
CA HIS A 96 -20.72 -16.12 11.49
C HIS A 96 -20.60 -16.30 9.97
N CYS A 97 -19.69 -15.59 9.32
CA CYS A 97 -19.20 -15.96 7.99
C CYS A 97 -17.91 -16.77 8.20
N ASN A 98 -18.03 -18.10 8.17
CA ASN A 98 -16.96 -19.10 8.30
C ASN A 98 -15.81 -18.71 9.26
N LYS A 99 -15.90 -19.18 10.51
CA LYS A 99 -14.89 -19.09 11.60
C LYS A 99 -13.47 -19.58 11.25
N THR A 100 -13.21 -20.00 10.02
CA THR A 100 -11.92 -20.54 9.57
C THR A 100 -11.01 -19.50 8.89
N GLN A 101 -11.51 -18.31 8.51
CA GLN A 101 -10.65 -17.23 8.00
C GLN A 101 -10.35 -16.22 9.10
N VAL A 102 -9.20 -16.37 9.75
CA VAL A 102 -8.60 -15.30 10.56
C VAL A 102 -8.41 -14.10 9.64
N ARG A 103 -9.24 -13.05 9.81
CA ARG A 103 -9.12 -11.84 9.00
C ARG A 103 -7.84 -11.12 9.41
N LYS A 104 -6.89 -11.03 8.48
CA LYS A 104 -5.59 -10.39 8.69
C LYS A 104 -5.79 -8.90 8.92
N VAL A 105 -5.34 -8.40 10.06
CA VAL A 105 -5.32 -6.96 10.35
C VAL A 105 -4.05 -6.39 9.73
N ILE A 106 -4.22 -5.43 8.82
CA ILE A 106 -3.10 -4.76 8.17
C ILE A 106 -2.54 -3.70 9.12
N SER A 107 -1.26 -3.83 9.49
CA SER A 107 -0.59 -2.92 10.43
C SER A 107 -0.08 -1.63 9.78
N GLY A 108 0.15 -1.65 8.47
CA GLY A 108 0.60 -0.51 7.69
C GLY A 108 0.64 -0.87 6.21
N VAL A 109 0.62 0.12 5.33
CA VAL A 109 0.57 -0.07 3.87
C VAL A 109 1.82 0.53 3.23
N VAL A 110 2.51 -0.24 2.41
CA VAL A 110 3.57 0.21 1.51
C VAL A 110 2.98 0.48 0.13
N GLY A 111 3.24 1.66 -0.43
CA GLY A 111 2.59 2.15 -1.65
C GLY A 111 1.47 3.15 -1.34
N ALA A 112 0.56 3.48 -2.26
CA ALA A 112 0.66 3.21 -3.69
C ALA A 112 1.82 3.99 -4.34
N ALA A 113 2.13 3.69 -5.60
CA ALA A 113 3.21 4.36 -6.29
C ALA A 113 2.74 5.69 -6.93
N SER A 114 1.59 5.68 -7.61
CA SER A 114 0.99 6.86 -8.23
C SER A 114 0.45 7.86 -7.21
N SER A 115 0.75 9.15 -7.38
CA SER A 115 0.33 10.19 -6.42
C SER A 115 -1.19 10.27 -6.26
N VAL A 116 -1.95 10.15 -7.36
CA VAL A 116 -3.42 10.20 -7.33
C VAL A 116 -4.01 9.00 -6.61
N THR A 117 -3.47 7.79 -6.85
CA THR A 117 -3.87 6.57 -6.14
C THR A 117 -3.54 6.68 -4.65
N SER A 118 -2.34 7.15 -4.30
CA SER A 118 -1.93 7.38 -2.92
C SER A 118 -2.85 8.36 -2.19
N ILE A 119 -3.31 9.42 -2.84
CA ILE A 119 -4.27 10.37 -2.23
C ILE A 119 -5.59 9.66 -1.87
N GLN A 120 -6.15 8.86 -2.79
CA GLN A 120 -7.41 8.14 -2.53
C GLN A 120 -7.26 7.10 -1.42
N VAL A 121 -6.17 6.32 -1.47
CA VAL A 121 -5.86 5.31 -0.46
C VAL A 121 -5.63 5.96 0.91
N ALA A 122 -4.87 7.06 0.98
CA ALA A 122 -4.60 7.77 2.23
C ALA A 122 -5.87 8.33 2.86
N ASN A 123 -6.82 8.83 2.04
CA ASN A 123 -8.12 9.33 2.53
C ASN A 123 -8.96 8.23 3.19
N LEU A 124 -8.83 6.97 2.73
CA LEU A 124 -9.49 5.82 3.36
C LEU A 124 -8.73 5.37 4.61
N LEU A 125 -7.42 5.11 4.49
CA LEU A 125 -6.61 4.52 5.56
C LEU A 125 -6.53 5.40 6.80
N ARG A 126 -6.59 6.73 6.66
CA ARG A 126 -6.64 7.66 7.81
C ARG A 126 -7.84 7.41 8.73
N LEU A 127 -8.96 6.92 8.21
CA LEU A 127 -10.17 6.65 9.00
C LEU A 127 -9.94 5.47 9.97
N PHE A 128 -9.05 4.56 9.61
CA PHE A 128 -8.70 3.37 10.38
C PHE A 128 -7.33 3.49 11.05
N ARG A 129 -6.72 4.68 11.01
CA ARG A 129 -5.39 4.98 11.57
C ARG A 129 -4.29 4.04 11.07
N ILE A 130 -4.40 3.59 9.82
CA ILE A 130 -3.41 2.71 9.20
C ILE A 130 -2.35 3.61 8.54
N PRO A 131 -1.07 3.54 8.96
CA PRO A 131 -0.02 4.32 8.34
C PRO A 131 0.26 3.83 6.91
N GLN A 132 0.47 4.76 6.00
CA GLN A 132 0.83 4.50 4.60
C GLN A 132 2.21 5.09 4.32
N VAL A 133 3.12 4.30 3.76
CA VAL A 133 4.44 4.75 3.31
C VAL A 133 4.59 4.48 1.82
N SER A 134 4.53 5.54 1.02
CA SER A 134 4.75 5.45 -0.43
C SER A 134 6.24 5.51 -0.77
N PHE A 135 6.65 4.75 -1.78
CA PHE A 135 8.00 4.78 -2.33
C PHE A 135 8.13 5.61 -3.63
N PHE A 136 7.03 6.10 -4.21
CA PHE A 136 7.06 6.75 -5.53
C PHE A 136 6.16 7.99 -5.70
N SER A 137 5.21 8.25 -4.80
CA SER A 137 4.31 9.41 -4.90
C SER A 137 4.98 10.73 -4.50
N THR A 138 5.16 11.62 -5.47
CA THR A 138 5.89 12.90 -5.33
C THR A 138 5.02 14.14 -5.17
N SER A 139 3.69 14.05 -5.35
CA SER A 139 2.80 15.22 -5.29
C SER A 139 3.01 16.05 -4.00
N PRO A 140 3.11 17.39 -4.10
CA PRO A 140 3.21 18.25 -2.93
C PRO A 140 1.98 18.19 -2.02
N GLU A 141 0.80 17.89 -2.57
CA GLU A 141 -0.47 17.80 -1.84
C GLU A 141 -0.39 16.80 -0.67
N LEU A 142 0.29 15.67 -0.88
CA LEU A 142 0.51 14.62 0.11
C LEU A 142 1.39 15.06 1.30
N SER A 143 2.02 16.24 1.23
CA SER A 143 2.80 16.81 2.33
C SER A 143 1.92 17.50 3.38
N ASN A 144 0.64 17.77 3.09
CA ASN A 144 -0.26 18.40 4.04
C ASN A 144 -0.68 17.42 5.14
N LYS A 145 0.00 17.46 6.28
CA LYS A 145 -0.26 16.58 7.44
C LYS A 145 -1.59 16.82 8.14
N GLN A 146 -2.24 17.97 7.97
CA GLN A 146 -3.61 18.17 8.48
C GLN A 146 -4.62 17.31 7.72
N ARG A 147 -4.33 17.02 6.44
CA ARG A 147 -5.17 16.19 5.58
C ARG A 147 -4.70 14.73 5.51
N PHE A 148 -3.39 14.52 5.45
CA PHE A 148 -2.75 13.21 5.29
C PHE A 148 -1.85 12.87 6.49
N GLU A 149 -2.42 12.86 7.69
CA GLU A 149 -1.71 12.62 8.96
C GLU A 149 -0.92 11.30 8.94
N TYR A 150 -1.54 10.22 8.45
CA TYR A 150 -0.98 8.87 8.41
C TYR A 150 -0.18 8.55 7.15
N PHE A 151 0.00 9.50 6.23
CA PHE A 151 0.76 9.29 5.00
C PHE A 151 2.21 9.76 5.17
N SER A 152 3.18 8.94 4.77
CA SER A 152 4.59 9.31 4.66
C SER A 152 5.17 8.78 3.34
N ARG A 153 6.37 9.22 2.98
CA ARG A 153 7.08 8.74 1.78
C ARG A 153 8.59 8.73 1.96
N THR A 154 9.27 7.85 1.25
CA THR A 154 10.73 7.70 1.29
C THR A 154 11.47 8.61 0.30
N ILE A 155 10.74 9.32 -0.56
CA ILE A 155 11.27 10.20 -1.61
C ILE A 155 10.83 11.66 -1.39
N PRO A 156 11.56 12.65 -1.96
CA PRO A 156 11.20 14.06 -1.80
C PRO A 156 9.93 14.44 -2.59
N SER A 157 9.39 15.60 -2.20
CA SER A 157 8.29 16.28 -2.93
C SER A 157 8.77 16.90 -4.24
N ASP A 158 7.90 16.95 -5.24
CA ASP A 158 8.13 17.74 -6.47
C ASP A 158 8.36 19.24 -6.16
N HIS A 159 7.92 19.71 -4.99
CA HIS A 159 8.24 21.07 -4.51
C HIS A 159 9.75 21.34 -4.50
N TYR A 160 10.56 20.36 -4.07
CA TYR A 160 12.01 20.50 -4.06
C TYR A 160 12.60 20.42 -5.46
N GLN A 161 12.01 19.62 -6.35
CA GLN A 161 12.41 19.57 -7.76
C GLN A 161 12.17 20.91 -8.45
N VAL A 162 11.00 21.53 -8.24
CA VAL A 162 10.70 22.87 -8.77
C VAL A 162 11.66 23.92 -8.21
N LYS A 163 11.97 23.86 -6.91
CA LYS A 163 12.95 24.77 -6.29
C LYS A 163 14.32 24.65 -6.98
N ALA A 164 14.80 23.43 -7.20
CA ALA A 164 16.06 23.21 -7.92
C ALA A 164 16.01 23.71 -9.37
N MET A 165 14.90 23.50 -10.08
CA MET A 165 14.73 24.03 -11.45
C MET A 165 14.80 25.56 -11.48
N VAL A 166 14.23 26.24 -10.49
CA VAL A 166 14.30 27.72 -10.38
C VAL A 166 15.72 28.19 -10.05
N GLU A 167 16.47 27.46 -9.21
CA GLU A 167 17.86 27.81 -8.88
C GLU A 167 18.85 27.57 -10.03
N ILE A 168 18.51 26.70 -10.99
CA ILE A 168 19.34 26.43 -12.17
C ILE A 168 19.23 27.54 -13.23
N VAL A 169 18.06 28.17 -13.34
CA VAL A 169 17.77 29.22 -14.35
C VAL A 169 18.32 30.57 -13.90
#